data_AF-A0AAW0UUL8-F1
#
_entry.id   AF-A0AAW0UUL8-F1
#
_cell.length_a   1.000
_cell.length_b   1.000
_cell.length_c   1.000
_cell.angle_alpha   90.00
_cell.angle_beta   90.00
_cell.angle_gamma   90.00
#
_symmetry.space_group_name_H-M   'P 1'
#
loop_
_entity.id
_entity.type
_entity.pdbx_description
1 polymer ?
#
loop_
_entity_poly.entity_id
_entity_poly.type
_entity_poly.pdbx_seq_one_letter_code
_entity_poly.pdbx_strand_id
1 'polypeptide(L)'
;MAAAVVAVVSVLLGTAETFTEAGLRKTHATRRLFAPPGSLTASLFLQENAMAVTFAPESLPVPLPPRRRFRRSEALMRAAKTIEGMVKVMEDKDATGVPEDPLKTELMLLSQEIHSTLTSDEDKDNTNTLTNFINDSSGPVLNNPKEPDVVVEIDEDTTDVSANATAQVFLDRVKEILEGSGIELVLPVDCGRNPLQPRDQLGTTELPWLVALGSREDGRFFYRCPGLIVTNFHVLTDADCTASPNINVVHVSRSGQLPDEEATENFVVGRRIHPDITTLTDLFLGVNVGLLELAEPFLFRVERGASHALLTQMTSSPVCLPGILEEPDPLTAFRGVVAGYTVIPERPATLPSKAGRDAEVYVKEASVYGPVWCRSGVLSADGNPNNTATLLQVLNEKHVCASVDFVETGKAVLLVEDGRTGRVRVMGVGAFANTAHTYPVVFTLVQPHRFWVEVTLKRFLDNTASRVTLEEPEGNDSV
;
A
#
# COMPACT_ATOMS: atom_id res chain seq x y z
N MET A 1 -7.42 15.98 30.02
CA MET A 1 -7.64 15.60 28.60
C MET A 1 -6.48 14.80 27.99
N ALA A 2 -5.30 14.65 28.62
CA ALA A 2 -4.18 13.87 28.06
C ALA A 2 -4.18 12.35 28.36
N ALA A 3 -5.02 11.87 29.30
CA ALA A 3 -5.03 10.46 29.71
C ALA A 3 -5.91 9.54 28.84
N ALA A 4 -6.84 10.09 28.06
CA ALA A 4 -7.75 9.30 27.22
C ALA A 4 -7.10 8.82 25.91
N VAL A 5 -6.04 9.49 25.43
CA VAL A 5 -5.36 9.17 24.17
C VAL A 5 -4.39 7.97 24.32
N VAL A 6 -3.82 7.78 25.52
CA VAL A 6 -2.87 6.67 25.78
C VAL A 6 -3.59 5.31 25.86
N ALA A 7 -4.84 5.27 26.32
CA ALA A 7 -5.61 4.03 26.43
C ALA A 7 -6.09 3.49 25.07
N VAL A 8 -6.25 4.35 24.06
CA VAL A 8 -6.69 3.94 22.70
C VAL A 8 -5.56 3.26 21.93
N VAL A 9 -4.31 3.68 22.16
CA VAL A 9 -3.14 3.10 21.46
C VAL A 9 -2.79 1.70 21.98
N SER A 10 -2.98 1.42 23.28
CA SER A 10 -2.68 0.10 23.86
C SER A 10 -3.70 -0.99 23.50
N VAL A 11 -4.87 -0.64 22.95
CA VAL A 11 -5.89 -1.61 22.50
C VAL A 11 -5.79 -1.87 20.99
N LEU A 12 -5.12 -1.01 20.23
CA LEU A 12 -4.93 -1.14 18.78
C LEU A 12 -3.73 -2.02 18.38
N LEU A 13 -2.75 -2.20 19.26
CA LEU A 13 -1.61 -3.10 19.06
C LEU A 13 -1.85 -4.36 19.87
N GLY A 14 -2.35 -5.42 19.22
CA GLY A 14 -2.59 -6.72 19.83
C GLY A 14 -1.31 -7.45 20.27
N THR A 15 -0.61 -6.93 21.27
CA THR A 15 0.32 -7.63 22.16
C THR A 15 0.41 -6.87 23.47
N ALA A 16 -0.18 -7.42 24.54
CA ALA A 16 0.08 -6.96 25.90
C ALA A 16 1.46 -7.47 26.35
N GLU A 17 2.51 -6.66 26.17
CA GLU A 17 3.74 -6.79 26.96
C GLU A 17 3.86 -5.56 27.85
N THR A 18 3.49 -5.72 29.13
CA THR A 18 3.65 -4.69 30.14
C THR A 18 5.12 -4.61 30.58
N PHE A 19 5.80 -3.53 30.23
CA PHE A 19 7.01 -3.08 30.91
C PHE A 19 6.70 -2.79 32.38
N THR A 20 7.43 -3.40 33.31
CA THR A 20 7.53 -2.91 34.70
C THR A 20 8.98 -2.97 35.16
N GLU A 21 9.50 -1.80 35.52
CA GLU A 21 10.72 -1.63 36.30
C GLU A 21 10.47 -1.94 37.79
N ALA A 22 11.42 -2.68 38.37
CA ALA A 22 11.89 -2.66 39.75
C ALA A 22 10.89 -2.51 40.93
N GLY A 23 10.62 -3.65 41.57
CA GLY A 23 10.90 -3.86 42.99
C GLY A 23 9.94 -3.27 44.04
N LEU A 24 9.13 -4.14 44.66
CA LEU A 24 8.98 -4.16 46.12
C LEU A 24 8.34 -5.48 46.60
N ARG A 25 8.93 -6.06 47.65
CA ARG A 25 8.45 -7.25 48.39
C ARG A 25 7.06 -7.02 49.01
N LYS A 26 6.15 -8.00 48.90
CA LYS A 26 5.63 -8.79 50.05
C LYS A 26 4.56 -9.81 49.63
N THR A 27 4.76 -11.00 50.17
CA THR A 27 3.87 -12.13 50.42
C THR A 27 2.36 -11.84 50.52
N HIS A 28 1.52 -12.69 49.90
CA HIS A 28 0.58 -13.55 50.64
C HIS A 28 -0.01 -14.65 49.73
N ALA A 29 0.00 -15.87 50.24
CA ALA A 29 -0.58 -17.06 49.66
C ALA A 29 -2.09 -17.12 49.93
N THR A 30 -2.88 -17.61 48.96
CA THR A 30 -4.06 -18.42 49.30
C THR A 30 -4.35 -19.46 48.24
N ARG A 31 -4.65 -20.66 48.75
CA ARG A 31 -4.79 -21.97 48.13
C ARG A 31 -6.29 -22.32 48.12
N ARG A 32 -6.79 -22.98 47.07
CA ARG A 32 -7.91 -23.97 47.05
C ARG A 32 -8.07 -24.44 45.59
N LEU A 33 -7.77 -25.67 45.16
CA LEU A 33 -8.15 -27.06 45.49
C LEU A 33 -9.47 -27.57 44.87
N PHE A 34 -9.31 -28.64 44.05
CA PHE A 34 -10.24 -29.70 43.61
C PHE A 34 -11.41 -29.32 42.68
N ALA A 35 -11.88 -30.10 41.70
CA ALA A 35 -11.46 -31.26 40.89
C ALA A 35 -12.65 -31.64 39.96
N PRO A 36 -12.45 -32.42 38.88
CA PRO A 36 -13.46 -32.76 37.86
C PRO A 36 -14.18 -34.09 38.21
N PRO A 37 -15.15 -34.66 37.44
CA PRO A 37 -14.89 -35.37 36.17
C PRO A 37 -16.06 -35.43 35.15
N GLY A 38 -15.83 -36.00 33.96
CA GLY A 38 -16.93 -36.41 33.07
C GLY A 38 -16.53 -36.77 31.63
N SER A 39 -15.92 -37.94 31.44
CA SER A 39 -15.75 -38.63 30.15
C SER A 39 -17.07 -39.22 29.68
N LEU A 40 -17.38 -39.17 28.38
CA LEU A 40 -18.09 -40.26 27.67
C LEU A 40 -17.83 -40.22 26.15
N THR A 41 -17.42 -41.38 25.67
CA THR A 41 -17.20 -41.83 24.29
C THR A 41 -18.50 -42.05 23.51
N ALA A 42 -18.51 -41.77 22.20
CA ALA A 42 -19.24 -42.58 21.21
C ALA A 42 -18.76 -42.28 19.77
N SER A 43 -18.23 -43.30 19.11
CA SER A 43 -18.04 -43.38 17.66
C SER A 43 -19.38 -43.67 16.97
N LEU A 44 -19.61 -43.14 15.77
CA LEU A 44 -20.16 -43.89 14.62
C LEU A 44 -20.21 -43.05 13.33
N PHE A 45 -19.81 -43.71 12.25
CA PHE A 45 -19.92 -43.30 10.85
C PHE A 45 -21.36 -42.97 10.44
N LEU A 46 -21.53 -41.93 9.62
CA LEU A 46 -22.45 -41.95 8.48
C LEU A 46 -21.97 -40.95 7.42
N GLN A 47 -21.75 -41.51 6.24
CA GLN A 47 -21.43 -40.88 4.98
C GLN A 47 -22.76 -40.51 4.29
N GLU A 48 -22.73 -39.38 3.57
CA GLU A 48 -23.55 -39.01 2.39
C GLU A 48 -24.33 -37.68 2.46
N ASN A 49 -24.02 -36.86 1.45
CA ASN A 49 -24.86 -35.86 0.76
C ASN A 49 -25.10 -34.51 1.46
N ALA A 50 -24.07 -33.66 1.45
CA ALA A 50 -24.25 -32.21 1.50
C ALA A 50 -24.34 -31.66 0.06
N MET A 51 -25.55 -31.33 -0.38
CA MET A 51 -25.75 -30.41 -1.49
C MET A 51 -25.15 -29.06 -1.10
N ALA A 52 -24.09 -28.65 -1.78
CA ALA A 52 -23.58 -27.30 -1.72
C ALA A 52 -24.64 -26.36 -2.30
N VAL A 53 -25.43 -25.74 -1.43
CA VAL A 53 -26.22 -24.55 -1.78
C VAL A 53 -25.22 -23.41 -1.90
N THR A 54 -24.77 -23.15 -3.12
CA THR A 54 -24.09 -21.91 -3.50
C THR A 54 -25.05 -20.75 -3.25
N PHE A 55 -24.89 -20.08 -2.12
CA PHE A 55 -25.42 -18.73 -1.93
C PHE A 55 -24.54 -17.79 -2.75
N ALA A 56 -24.96 -17.52 -3.99
CA ALA A 56 -24.55 -16.29 -4.65
C ALA A 56 -25.14 -15.13 -3.83
N PRO A 57 -24.36 -14.16 -3.35
CA PRO A 57 -24.93 -12.96 -2.77
C PRO A 57 -25.71 -12.26 -3.88
N GLU A 58 -27.01 -12.16 -3.69
CA GLU A 58 -27.91 -11.36 -4.51
C GLU A 58 -27.41 -9.92 -4.43
N SER A 59 -26.70 -9.47 -5.47
CA SER A 59 -26.15 -8.13 -5.55
C SER A 59 -27.31 -7.14 -5.61
N LEU A 60 -27.65 -6.55 -4.47
CA LEU A 60 -28.51 -5.38 -4.44
C LEU A 60 -27.88 -4.32 -5.36
N PRO A 61 -28.65 -3.71 -6.30
CA PRO A 61 -28.14 -2.65 -7.15
C PRO A 61 -27.83 -1.44 -6.26
N VAL A 62 -26.57 -1.28 -5.90
CA VAL A 62 -26.09 -0.05 -5.26
C VAL A 62 -26.21 1.05 -6.31
N PRO A 63 -26.89 2.18 -6.01
CA PRO A 63 -26.96 3.30 -6.94
C PRO A 63 -25.54 3.73 -7.30
N LEU A 64 -25.18 3.63 -8.58
CA LEU A 64 -23.92 4.17 -9.06
C LEU A 64 -23.93 5.67 -8.78
N PRO A 65 -22.87 6.24 -8.16
CA PRO A 65 -22.79 7.68 -8.00
C PRO A 65 -22.87 8.34 -9.39
N PRO A 66 -23.52 9.52 -9.51
CA PRO A 66 -23.62 10.22 -10.77
C PRO A 66 -22.21 10.45 -11.34
N ARG A 67 -22.02 10.11 -12.63
CA ARG A 67 -20.78 10.38 -13.37
C ARG A 67 -20.51 11.89 -13.30
N ARG A 68 -19.54 12.31 -12.50
CA ARG A 68 -19.10 13.70 -12.43
C ARG A 68 -18.40 14.06 -13.75
N ARG A 69 -18.85 15.13 -14.41
CA ARG A 69 -18.09 15.75 -15.50
C ARG A 69 -16.85 16.41 -14.89
N PHE A 70 -15.68 16.07 -15.39
CA PHE A 70 -14.41 16.63 -14.94
C PHE A 70 -14.25 18.03 -15.52
N ARG A 71 -14.34 19.06 -14.66
CA ARG A 71 -14.02 20.43 -15.09
C ARG A 71 -12.52 20.54 -15.35
N ARG A 72 -12.15 21.37 -16.34
CA ARG A 72 -10.75 21.70 -16.69
C ARG A 72 -9.81 21.93 -15.52
N SER A 73 -10.30 22.63 -14.50
CA SER A 73 -9.54 22.93 -13.28
C SER A 73 -9.18 21.69 -12.47
N GLU A 74 -9.97 20.62 -12.48
CA GLU A 74 -9.73 19.46 -11.62
C GLU A 74 -8.52 18.64 -12.07
N ALA A 75 -8.38 18.38 -13.37
CA ALA A 75 -7.25 17.62 -13.91
C ALA A 75 -5.93 18.37 -13.73
N LEU A 76 -5.92 19.69 -13.98
CA LEU A 76 -4.76 20.54 -13.75
C LEU A 76 -4.41 20.66 -12.26
N MET A 77 -5.40 20.82 -11.38
CA MET A 77 -5.19 20.83 -9.93
C MET A 77 -4.62 19.50 -9.41
N ARG A 78 -5.02 18.36 -9.99
CA ARG A 78 -4.43 17.06 -9.67
C ARG A 78 -2.97 16.99 -10.11
N ALA A 79 -2.66 17.42 -11.33
CA ALA A 79 -1.28 17.46 -11.82
C ALA A 79 -0.40 18.36 -10.91
N ALA A 80 -0.90 19.55 -10.55
CA ALA A 80 -0.24 20.45 -9.62
C ALA A 80 0.02 19.80 -8.26
N LYS A 81 -1.03 19.23 -7.63
CA LYS A 81 -0.92 18.56 -6.32
C LYS A 81 0.06 17.38 -6.35
N THR A 82 0.09 16.64 -7.45
CA THR A 82 1.06 15.54 -7.66
C THR A 82 2.48 16.07 -7.71
N ILE A 83 2.77 17.11 -8.50
CA ILE A 83 4.11 17.71 -8.61
C ILE A 83 4.53 18.35 -7.29
N GLU A 84 3.64 19.04 -6.59
CA GLU A 84 3.92 19.57 -5.25
C GLU A 84 4.28 18.47 -4.27
N GLY A 85 3.56 17.35 -4.29
CA GLY A 85 3.91 16.17 -3.50
C GLY A 85 5.31 15.64 -3.83
N MET A 86 5.69 15.62 -5.11
CA MET A 86 7.03 15.24 -5.55
C MET A 86 8.10 16.21 -5.01
N VAL A 87 7.91 17.52 -5.17
CA VAL A 87 8.84 18.54 -4.67
C VAL A 87 9.00 18.42 -3.15
N LYS A 88 7.88 18.27 -2.41
CA LYS A 88 7.90 18.12 -0.96
C LYS A 88 8.69 16.89 -0.50
N VAL A 89 8.55 15.77 -1.20
CA VAL A 89 9.36 14.55 -0.94
C VAL A 89 10.86 14.81 -1.09
N MET A 90 11.25 15.72 -2.00
CA MET A 90 12.64 16.09 -2.23
C MET A 90 13.15 17.14 -1.23
N GLU A 91 12.29 17.80 -0.46
CA GLU A 91 12.64 18.81 0.54
C GLU A 91 13.21 18.24 1.85
N ASP A 92 13.37 16.92 1.95
CA ASP A 92 13.88 16.27 3.15
C ASP A 92 15.15 16.94 3.69
N LYS A 93 15.11 17.23 5.00
CA LYS A 93 15.85 18.27 5.73
C LYS A 93 17.36 18.08 5.87
N ASP A 94 17.93 17.02 5.33
CA ASP A 94 19.30 16.63 5.66
C ASP A 94 20.23 16.75 4.46
N ALA A 95 20.67 17.99 4.19
CA ALA A 95 22.09 18.28 4.07
C ALA A 95 22.31 19.79 3.96
N THR A 96 22.75 20.40 5.06
CA THR A 96 23.42 21.70 5.02
C THR A 96 24.65 21.60 4.10
N GLY A 97 24.53 22.03 2.85
CA GLY A 97 25.65 22.17 1.91
C GLY A 97 25.65 21.28 0.65
N VAL A 98 24.60 20.51 0.36
CA VAL A 98 24.49 19.80 -0.93
C VAL A 98 23.92 20.75 -1.99
N PRO A 99 24.48 20.80 -3.21
CA PRO A 99 23.93 21.59 -4.32
C PRO A 99 22.44 21.26 -4.53
N GLU A 100 21.62 22.25 -4.88
CA GLU A 100 20.21 22.00 -5.20
C GLU A 100 20.08 20.94 -6.28
N ASP A 101 19.26 19.92 -6.01
CA ASP A 101 18.98 18.83 -6.94
C ASP A 101 18.32 19.39 -8.20
N PRO A 102 18.92 19.25 -9.41
CA PRO A 102 18.39 19.84 -10.63
C PRO A 102 16.96 19.35 -10.95
N LEU A 103 16.64 18.11 -10.59
CA LEU A 103 15.29 17.57 -10.76
C LEU A 103 14.27 18.34 -9.91
N LYS A 104 14.63 18.70 -8.67
CA LYS A 104 13.75 19.47 -7.79
C LYS A 104 13.43 20.83 -8.42
N THR A 105 14.44 21.49 -8.97
CA THR A 105 14.29 22.80 -9.61
C THR A 105 13.36 22.72 -10.82
N GLU A 106 13.51 21.71 -11.67
CA GLU A 106 12.64 21.52 -12.83
C GLU A 106 11.18 21.23 -12.44
N LEU A 107 10.95 20.37 -11.45
CA LEU A 107 9.61 20.09 -10.94
C LEU A 107 8.97 21.33 -10.29
N MET A 108 9.76 22.13 -9.56
CA MET A 108 9.27 23.37 -8.94
C MET A 108 8.87 24.40 -10.00
N LEU A 109 9.66 24.57 -11.06
CA LEU A 109 9.32 25.45 -12.18
C LEU A 109 8.05 24.98 -12.90
N LEU A 110 7.91 23.67 -13.11
CA LEU A 110 6.70 23.10 -13.73
C LEU A 110 5.45 23.33 -12.87
N SER A 111 5.56 23.18 -11.55
CA SER A 111 4.47 23.48 -10.63
C SER A 111 4.03 24.95 -10.71
N GLN A 112 4.99 25.88 -10.74
CA GLN A 112 4.70 27.32 -10.88
C GLN A 112 4.00 27.63 -12.22
N GLU A 113 4.41 26.97 -13.31
CA GLU A 113 3.78 27.12 -14.62
C GLU A 113 2.30 26.69 -14.60
N ILE A 114 1.99 25.55 -13.98
CA ILE A 114 0.61 25.06 -13.84
C ILE A 114 -0.24 26.03 -13.02
N HIS A 115 0.28 26.53 -11.89
CA HIS A 115 -0.42 27.51 -11.06
C HIS A 115 -0.71 28.81 -11.82
N SER A 116 0.25 29.32 -12.60
CA SER A 116 0.03 30.52 -13.42
C SER A 116 -1.09 30.32 -14.45
N THR A 117 -1.15 29.12 -15.03
CA THR A 117 -2.19 28.75 -16.00
C THR A 117 -3.57 28.75 -15.35
N LEU A 118 -3.69 28.18 -14.15
CA LEU A 118 -4.94 28.14 -13.38
C LEU A 118 -5.44 29.55 -13.01
N THR A 119 -4.56 30.43 -12.55
CA THR A 119 -4.94 31.80 -12.16
C THR A 119 -5.36 32.69 -13.34
N SER A 120 -4.80 32.45 -14.53
CA SER A 120 -5.09 33.27 -15.72
C SER A 120 -6.51 33.08 -16.28
N ASP A 121 -7.18 32.00 -15.91
CA ASP A 121 -8.54 31.68 -16.33
C ASP A 121 -9.59 32.28 -15.37
N GLU A 122 -9.30 32.40 -14.07
CA GLU A 122 -10.24 32.99 -13.09
C GLU A 122 -10.46 34.51 -13.30
N ASP A 123 -9.47 35.22 -13.83
CA ASP A 123 -9.57 36.65 -14.09
C ASP A 123 -10.41 36.97 -15.35
N LYS A 124 -10.72 35.99 -16.21
CA LYS A 124 -11.52 36.21 -17.43
C LYS A 124 -13.01 36.05 -17.22
N ASP A 125 -13.45 35.25 -16.26
CA ASP A 125 -14.88 34.99 -16.00
C ASP A 125 -15.55 36.04 -15.08
N ASN A 126 -14.78 36.93 -14.44
CA ASN A 126 -15.30 37.92 -13.49
C ASN A 126 -15.78 39.24 -14.11
N THR A 127 -15.94 39.36 -15.44
CA THR A 127 -16.34 40.65 -16.07
C THR A 127 -17.71 40.74 -16.71
N ASN A 128 -18.54 39.70 -16.80
CA ASN A 128 -19.93 39.86 -17.27
C ASN A 128 -20.85 38.73 -16.79
N THR A 129 -21.84 39.09 -15.94
CA THR A 129 -23.07 38.34 -15.54
C THR A 129 -23.26 38.01 -14.04
N LEU A 130 -23.03 38.98 -13.16
CA LEU A 130 -23.52 38.89 -11.77
C LEU A 130 -24.31 40.13 -11.33
N THR A 131 -25.39 40.47 -12.05
CA THR A 131 -26.36 41.49 -11.60
C THR A 131 -27.84 41.20 -11.89
N ASN A 132 -28.24 40.07 -12.48
CA ASN A 132 -29.66 39.86 -12.88
C ASN A 132 -30.32 38.59 -12.33
N PHE A 133 -30.13 38.24 -11.05
CA PHE A 133 -30.93 37.16 -10.43
C PHE A 133 -31.31 37.43 -8.97
N ILE A 134 -31.79 38.62 -8.64
CA ILE A 134 -32.64 38.83 -7.45
C ILE A 134 -33.70 39.88 -7.77
N ASN A 135 -34.86 39.42 -8.27
CA ASN A 135 -36.20 39.96 -8.07
C ASN A 135 -37.13 39.41 -9.15
N ASP A 136 -37.90 38.37 -8.84
CA ASP A 136 -39.34 38.43 -9.15
C ASP A 136 -40.11 37.29 -8.47
N SER A 137 -40.94 37.70 -7.52
CA SER A 137 -41.97 36.89 -6.89
C SER A 137 -43.33 37.49 -7.28
N SER A 138 -43.93 37.02 -8.37
CA SER A 138 -45.38 37.16 -8.59
C SER A 138 -45.88 36.19 -9.67
N GLY A 139 -47.05 35.59 -9.42
CA GLY A 139 -47.62 34.46 -10.14
C GLY A 139 -48.16 34.73 -11.56
N PRO A 140 -48.89 33.75 -12.14
CA PRO A 140 -49.03 33.62 -13.59
C PRO A 140 -50.21 34.42 -14.15
N VAL A 141 -49.98 35.09 -15.29
CA VAL A 141 -51.03 35.54 -16.19
C VAL A 141 -50.66 35.12 -17.62
N LEU A 142 -51.57 34.39 -18.26
CA LEU A 142 -51.55 34.01 -19.67
C LEU A 142 -51.76 35.23 -20.57
N ASN A 143 -50.94 35.39 -21.62
CA ASN A 143 -51.36 35.61 -23.02
C ASN A 143 -50.15 35.75 -23.98
N ASN A 144 -50.27 35.08 -25.14
CA ASN A 144 -49.45 35.06 -26.37
C ASN A 144 -49.13 36.44 -27.02
N PRO A 145 -48.35 36.54 -28.14
CA PRO A 145 -47.27 35.69 -28.70
C PRO A 145 -46.04 36.46 -29.31
N LYS A 146 -44.97 35.72 -29.62
CA LYS A 146 -44.05 35.86 -30.79
C LYS A 146 -42.95 36.95 -30.77
N GLU A 147 -41.70 36.51 -30.56
CA GLU A 147 -40.48 36.99 -31.25
C GLU A 147 -39.41 35.86 -31.23
N PRO A 148 -38.46 35.81 -32.19
CA PRO A 148 -37.56 34.69 -32.34
C PRO A 148 -36.33 34.79 -31.43
N ASP A 149 -36.15 33.79 -30.57
CA ASP A 149 -34.90 33.56 -29.86
C ASP A 149 -33.79 33.20 -30.85
N VAL A 150 -32.74 34.03 -30.90
CA VAL A 150 -31.43 33.60 -31.38
C VAL A 150 -30.81 32.80 -30.25
N VAL A 151 -31.03 31.48 -30.28
CA VAL A 151 -30.28 30.54 -29.46
C VAL A 151 -28.87 30.48 -30.05
N VAL A 152 -27.93 31.18 -29.42
CA VAL A 152 -26.51 30.88 -29.60
C VAL A 152 -26.26 29.60 -28.80
N GLU A 153 -26.31 28.46 -29.47
CA GLU A 153 -25.74 27.22 -28.94
C GLU A 153 -24.22 27.46 -28.80
N ILE A 154 -23.78 27.78 -27.59
CA ILE A 154 -22.37 27.72 -27.26
C ILE A 154 -22.06 26.23 -27.09
N ASP A 155 -21.23 25.73 -28.00
CA ASP A 155 -20.79 24.34 -28.08
C ASP A 155 -19.87 24.03 -26.87
N GLU A 156 -20.48 23.74 -25.71
CA GLU A 156 -19.78 23.45 -24.43
C GLU A 156 -18.78 22.27 -24.55
N ASP A 157 -18.96 21.37 -25.52
CA ASP A 157 -18.11 20.19 -25.74
C ASP A 157 -16.68 20.54 -26.19
N THR A 158 -16.43 21.74 -26.72
CA THR A 158 -15.09 22.10 -27.24
C THR A 158 -14.10 22.53 -26.14
N THR A 159 -14.60 23.03 -25.01
CA THR A 159 -13.76 23.55 -23.91
C THR A 159 -13.14 22.45 -23.05
N ASP A 160 -13.85 21.32 -22.87
CA ASP A 160 -13.40 20.17 -22.08
C ASP A 160 -12.29 19.38 -22.80
N VAL A 161 -12.27 19.36 -24.13
CA VAL A 161 -11.20 18.70 -24.92
C VAL A 161 -9.87 19.44 -24.78
N SER A 162 -9.89 20.77 -24.77
CA SER A 162 -8.69 21.61 -24.63
C SER A 162 -8.04 21.48 -23.24
N ALA A 163 -8.88 21.35 -22.21
CA ALA A 163 -8.46 21.15 -20.83
C ALA A 163 -7.63 19.89 -20.62
N ASN A 164 -8.18 18.76 -21.08
CA ASN A 164 -7.56 17.46 -20.93
C ASN A 164 -6.26 17.39 -21.75
N ALA A 165 -6.24 18.00 -22.94
CA ALA A 165 -5.02 18.14 -23.73
C ALA A 165 -3.93 18.93 -22.98
N THR A 166 -4.30 20.02 -22.30
CA THR A 166 -3.34 20.83 -21.53
C THR A 166 -2.77 20.04 -20.34
N ALA A 167 -3.62 19.37 -19.57
CA ALA A 167 -3.18 18.53 -18.45
C ALA A 167 -2.27 17.39 -18.96
N GLN A 168 -2.59 16.79 -20.10
CA GLN A 168 -1.78 15.75 -20.70
C GLN A 168 -0.39 16.24 -21.10
N VAL A 169 -0.27 17.45 -21.67
CA VAL A 169 1.03 18.07 -21.97
C VAL A 169 1.89 18.22 -20.72
N PHE A 170 1.31 18.65 -19.60
CA PHE A 170 2.04 18.74 -18.33
C PHE A 170 2.48 17.36 -17.82
N LEU A 171 1.60 16.36 -17.88
CA LEU A 171 1.93 14.99 -17.47
C LEU A 171 3.02 14.38 -18.34
N ASP A 172 3.01 14.63 -19.65
CA ASP A 172 4.05 14.14 -20.56
C ASP A 172 5.39 14.83 -20.29
N ARG A 173 5.38 16.12 -19.94
CA ARG A 173 6.59 16.82 -19.48
C ARG A 173 7.13 16.30 -18.15
N VAL A 174 6.24 15.95 -17.20
CA VAL A 174 6.67 15.27 -15.96
C VAL A 174 7.39 13.97 -16.30
N LYS A 175 6.83 13.13 -17.19
CA LYS A 175 7.49 11.88 -17.60
C LYS A 175 8.86 12.16 -18.21
N GLU A 176 8.98 13.13 -19.12
CA GLU A 176 10.25 13.50 -19.74
C GLU A 176 11.30 13.90 -18.69
N ILE A 177 10.92 14.70 -17.69
CA ILE A 177 11.79 15.08 -16.57
C ILE A 177 12.20 13.85 -15.75
N LEU A 178 11.26 12.96 -15.44
CA LEU A 178 11.53 11.74 -14.67
C LEU A 178 12.44 10.76 -15.43
N GLU A 179 12.20 10.56 -16.73
CA GLU A 179 13.04 9.77 -17.62
C GLU A 179 14.45 10.36 -17.72
N GLY A 180 14.56 11.67 -17.93
CA GLY A 180 15.83 12.39 -18.00
C GLY A 180 16.65 12.35 -16.70
N SER A 181 15.97 12.28 -15.55
CA SER A 181 16.62 12.14 -14.24
C SER A 181 17.13 10.71 -13.95
N GLY A 182 16.70 9.72 -14.75
CA GLY A 182 16.99 8.30 -14.53
C GLY A 182 16.24 7.67 -13.35
N ILE A 183 15.26 8.36 -12.76
CA ILE A 183 14.41 7.83 -11.68
C ILE A 183 13.66 6.58 -12.12
N GLU A 184 13.12 6.55 -13.35
CA GLU A 184 12.37 5.39 -13.82
C GLU A 184 13.23 4.13 -14.01
N LEU A 185 14.56 4.29 -14.08
CA LEU A 185 15.51 3.20 -14.29
C LEU A 185 15.91 2.48 -12.99
N VAL A 186 15.49 3.00 -11.82
CA VAL A 186 15.87 2.41 -10.52
C VAL A 186 15.08 1.14 -10.19
N LEU A 187 13.91 0.97 -10.81
CA LEU A 187 13.09 -0.22 -10.63
C LEU A 187 13.47 -1.30 -11.65
N PRO A 188 13.50 -2.58 -11.26
CA PRO A 188 13.78 -3.67 -12.18
C PRO A 188 12.72 -3.75 -13.28
N VAL A 189 13.16 -3.69 -14.54
CA VAL A 189 12.30 -3.92 -15.72
C VAL A 189 11.63 -5.29 -15.65
N ASP A 190 12.29 -6.26 -15.02
CA ASP A 190 11.85 -7.64 -14.93
C ASP A 190 11.18 -8.00 -13.60
N CYS A 191 10.17 -7.21 -13.22
CA CYS A 191 9.37 -7.42 -12.02
C CYS A 191 8.09 -8.24 -12.25
N GLY A 192 7.50 -8.74 -11.16
CA GLY A 192 6.13 -9.25 -11.10
C GLY A 192 5.89 -10.54 -11.88
N ARG A 193 6.94 -11.33 -12.17
CA ARG A 193 6.80 -12.60 -12.91
C ARG A 193 6.14 -13.68 -12.07
N ASN A 194 4.95 -14.13 -12.46
CA ASN A 194 4.34 -15.30 -11.84
C ASN A 194 5.24 -16.56 -12.04
N PRO A 195 5.66 -17.26 -10.97
CA PRO A 195 6.62 -18.37 -11.06
C PRO A 195 6.10 -19.60 -11.81
N LEU A 196 4.78 -19.82 -11.91
CA LEU A 196 4.24 -21.09 -12.41
C LEU A 196 3.85 -21.06 -13.91
N GLN A 197 3.37 -19.91 -14.41
CA GLN A 197 3.19 -19.56 -15.83
C GLN A 197 2.60 -18.14 -15.95
N PRO A 198 2.77 -17.42 -17.09
CA PRO A 198 2.10 -16.13 -17.35
C PRO A 198 0.56 -16.18 -17.38
N ARG A 199 -0.04 -17.36 -17.27
CA ARG A 199 -1.51 -17.59 -17.27
C ARG A 199 -2.01 -18.20 -15.95
N ASP A 200 -1.10 -18.55 -15.05
CA ASP A 200 -1.51 -19.09 -13.76
C ASP A 200 -2.02 -17.94 -12.90
N GLN A 201 -3.13 -18.17 -12.21
CA GLN A 201 -3.79 -17.14 -11.42
C GLN A 201 -2.96 -16.86 -10.16
N LEU A 202 -2.96 -15.60 -9.70
CA LEU A 202 -2.57 -15.28 -8.34
C LEU A 202 -3.42 -16.14 -7.38
N GLY A 203 -2.78 -17.03 -6.63
CA GLY A 203 -3.50 -18.01 -5.79
C GLY A 203 -2.64 -19.15 -5.27
N THR A 204 -1.37 -19.22 -5.65
CA THR A 204 -0.41 -20.21 -5.13
C THR A 204 0.41 -19.61 -3.99
N THR A 205 0.92 -20.46 -3.10
CA THR A 205 1.78 -20.08 -1.98
C THR A 205 3.20 -19.68 -2.41
N GLU A 206 3.57 -19.93 -3.66
CA GLU A 206 4.86 -19.55 -4.23
C GLU A 206 4.84 -18.09 -4.68
N LEU A 207 5.27 -17.20 -3.80
CA LEU A 207 5.30 -15.76 -4.05
C LEU A 207 6.75 -15.25 -3.97
N PRO A 208 7.49 -15.18 -5.10
CA PRO A 208 8.94 -14.93 -5.09
C PRO A 208 9.32 -13.52 -4.66
N TRP A 209 8.35 -12.61 -4.60
CA TRP A 209 8.51 -11.26 -4.06
C TRP A 209 8.15 -11.15 -2.58
N LEU A 210 7.38 -12.09 -2.02
CA LEU A 210 6.94 -12.03 -0.63
C LEU A 210 8.07 -12.49 0.30
N VAL A 211 8.33 -11.71 1.34
CA VAL A 211 9.35 -12.02 2.35
C VAL A 211 8.80 -11.89 3.75
N ALA A 212 9.37 -12.65 4.67
CA ALA A 212 9.11 -12.56 6.09
C ALA A 212 10.13 -11.64 6.76
N LEU A 213 9.63 -10.71 7.57
CA LEU A 213 10.44 -9.75 8.32
C LEU A 213 10.38 -10.08 9.80
N GLY A 214 11.53 -10.09 10.47
CA GLY A 214 11.60 -10.51 11.86
C GLY A 214 12.93 -10.25 12.55
N SER A 215 13.05 -10.81 13.75
CA SER A 215 14.28 -10.83 14.52
C SER A 215 14.92 -12.21 14.52
N ARG A 216 16.26 -12.26 14.63
CA ARG A 216 16.99 -13.48 14.96
C ARG A 216 17.47 -13.40 16.42
N GLU A 217 16.92 -14.27 17.27
CA GLU A 217 17.24 -14.35 18.69
C GLU A 217 17.61 -15.80 19.03
N ASP A 218 18.78 -16.01 19.63
CA ASP A 218 19.34 -17.35 19.94
C ASP A 218 19.39 -18.30 18.73
N GLY A 219 19.67 -17.76 17.54
CA GLY A 219 19.70 -18.53 16.29
C GLY A 219 18.32 -18.91 15.73
N ARG A 220 17.23 -18.38 16.30
CA ARG A 220 15.86 -18.62 15.87
C ARG A 220 15.28 -17.38 15.20
N PHE A 221 14.54 -17.58 14.13
CA PHE A 221 13.80 -16.50 13.45
C PHE A 221 12.43 -16.29 14.10
N PHE A 222 12.08 -15.03 14.36
CA PHE A 222 10.81 -14.61 14.92
C PHE A 222 10.09 -13.68 13.93
N TYR A 223 9.12 -14.24 13.21
CA TYR A 223 8.29 -13.49 12.27
C TYR A 223 7.51 -12.36 12.95
N ARG A 224 7.44 -11.20 12.28
CA ARG A 224 6.72 -10.00 12.73
C ARG A 224 5.84 -9.39 11.63
N CYS A 225 6.36 -9.27 10.42
CA CYS A 225 5.69 -8.57 9.33
C CYS A 225 5.95 -9.18 7.96
N PRO A 226 5.02 -9.05 7.00
CA PRO A 226 5.33 -9.31 5.61
C PRO A 226 6.09 -8.13 4.98
N GLY A 227 6.85 -8.42 3.93
CA GLY A 227 7.47 -7.42 3.06
C GLY A 227 7.48 -7.88 1.61
N LEU A 228 7.83 -6.98 0.71
CA LEU A 228 7.91 -7.22 -0.73
C LEU A 228 9.26 -6.79 -1.29
N ILE A 229 9.95 -7.68 -1.99
CA ILE A 229 11.17 -7.34 -2.73
C ILE A 229 10.81 -6.38 -3.84
N VAL A 230 11.42 -5.20 -3.88
CA VAL A 230 11.21 -4.20 -4.95
C VAL A 230 12.47 -3.96 -5.79
N THR A 231 13.64 -4.20 -5.20
CA THR A 231 14.92 -4.26 -5.90
C THR A 231 15.79 -5.35 -5.26
N ASN A 232 16.99 -5.59 -5.78
CA ASN A 232 17.93 -6.53 -5.16
C ASN A 232 18.38 -6.10 -3.75
N PHE A 233 18.35 -4.81 -3.42
CA PHE A 233 18.79 -4.29 -2.12
C PHE A 233 17.65 -3.80 -1.22
N HIS A 234 16.39 -3.88 -1.67
CA HIS A 234 15.31 -3.19 -0.98
C HIS A 234 14.04 -4.02 -0.86
N VAL A 235 13.44 -3.93 0.33
CA VAL A 235 12.13 -4.49 0.64
C VAL A 235 11.18 -3.35 0.99
N LEU A 236 10.03 -3.32 0.32
CA LEU A 236 8.89 -2.47 0.64
C LEU A 236 8.02 -3.14 1.70
N THR A 237 7.67 -2.41 2.74
CA THR A 237 6.74 -2.86 3.78
C THR A 237 6.01 -1.64 4.35
N ASP A 238 5.27 -1.81 5.42
CA ASP A 238 4.64 -0.69 6.11
C ASP A 238 5.63 0.02 7.06
N ALA A 239 5.33 1.27 7.38
CA ALA A 239 6.21 2.10 8.19
C ALA A 239 6.29 1.62 9.64
N ASP A 240 5.21 1.05 10.19
CA ASP A 240 5.21 0.46 11.53
C ASP A 240 6.22 -0.70 11.63
N CYS A 241 6.23 -1.58 10.63
CA CYS A 241 7.25 -2.62 10.51
C CYS A 241 8.65 -2.04 10.28
N THR A 242 8.77 -1.02 9.44
CA THR A 242 10.07 -0.38 9.15
C THR A 242 10.70 0.27 10.38
N ALA A 243 9.89 0.90 11.23
CA ALA A 243 10.32 1.54 12.48
C ALA A 243 10.68 0.55 13.58
N SER A 244 10.25 -0.71 13.47
CA SER A 244 10.45 -1.71 14.51
C SER A 244 11.92 -2.11 14.65
N PRO A 245 12.54 -1.95 15.84
CA PRO A 245 13.90 -2.42 16.09
C PRO A 245 14.00 -3.95 16.08
N ASN A 246 12.86 -4.64 16.25
CA ASN A 246 12.75 -6.09 16.23
C ASN A 246 12.69 -6.66 14.80
N ILE A 247 12.89 -5.83 13.79
CA ILE A 247 13.04 -6.25 12.40
C ILE A 247 14.47 -5.95 11.98
N ASN A 248 15.32 -6.99 12.02
CA ASN A 248 16.72 -6.93 11.62
C ASN A 248 17.10 -8.00 10.59
N VAL A 249 16.20 -8.95 10.29
CA VAL A 249 16.38 -10.00 9.30
C VAL A 249 15.21 -10.01 8.33
N VAL A 250 15.54 -10.18 7.05
CA VAL A 250 14.64 -10.50 5.96
C VAL A 250 14.84 -11.96 5.58
N HIS A 251 13.75 -12.73 5.58
CA HIS A 251 13.73 -14.18 5.38
C HIS A 251 12.92 -14.49 4.12
N VAL A 252 13.58 -15.04 3.10
CA VAL A 252 12.94 -15.50 1.86
C VAL A 252 12.72 -17.01 1.95
N SER A 253 11.48 -17.42 2.24
CA SER A 253 11.10 -18.83 2.39
C SER A 253 10.94 -19.50 1.01
N ARG A 254 11.51 -20.70 0.86
CA ARG A 254 11.33 -21.54 -0.35
C ARG A 254 10.10 -22.44 -0.22
N SER A 255 9.84 -22.90 0.99
CA SER A 255 8.73 -23.80 1.31
C SER A 255 7.40 -23.08 1.55
N GLY A 256 7.43 -21.77 1.75
CA GLY A 256 6.30 -21.01 2.27
C GLY A 256 6.06 -21.21 3.77
N GLN A 257 6.93 -21.97 4.47
CA GLN A 257 6.85 -22.19 5.91
C GLN A 257 7.98 -21.46 6.63
N LEU A 258 7.79 -21.22 7.92
CA LEU A 258 8.76 -20.59 8.82
C LEU A 258 8.79 -21.37 10.14
N PRO A 259 9.99 -21.66 10.70
CA PRO A 259 11.30 -21.42 10.09
C PRO A 259 11.55 -22.36 8.91
N ASP A 260 12.23 -21.86 7.87
CA ASP A 260 12.67 -22.65 6.72
C ASP A 260 14.20 -22.74 6.73
N GLU A 261 14.73 -23.95 6.85
CA GLU A 261 16.18 -24.21 6.92
C GLU A 261 16.90 -23.93 5.60
N GLU A 262 16.19 -23.95 4.47
CA GLU A 262 16.75 -23.66 3.14
C GLU A 262 16.55 -22.20 2.71
N ALA A 263 16.00 -21.39 3.59
CA ALA A 263 15.74 -20.01 3.26
C ALA A 263 17.00 -19.18 3.08
N THR A 264 16.86 -18.16 2.25
CA THR A 264 17.86 -17.11 2.14
C THR A 264 17.53 -16.02 3.16
N GLU A 265 18.49 -15.71 4.02
CA GLU A 265 18.38 -14.61 4.97
C GLU A 265 19.27 -13.44 4.55
N ASN A 266 18.83 -12.24 4.89
CA ASN A 266 19.59 -11.01 4.68
C ASN A 266 19.37 -10.06 5.85
N PHE A 267 20.34 -9.21 6.15
CA PHE A 267 20.28 -8.29 7.27
C PHE A 267 19.82 -6.91 6.83
N VAL A 268 19.04 -6.26 7.69
CA VAL A 268 18.62 -4.87 7.50
C VAL A 268 19.72 -3.93 7.94
N VAL A 269 20.25 -3.11 7.03
CA VAL A 269 21.30 -2.11 7.30
C VAL A 269 20.79 -0.67 7.28
N GLY A 270 19.64 -0.43 6.64
CA GLY A 270 19.03 0.89 6.54
C GLY A 270 17.50 0.81 6.61
N ARG A 271 16.89 1.90 7.05
CA ARG A 271 15.44 2.03 7.23
C ARG A 271 15.02 3.40 6.71
N ARG A 272 14.05 3.45 5.81
CA ARG A 272 13.50 4.67 5.25
C ARG A 272 12.00 4.68 5.48
N ILE A 273 11.54 5.60 6.30
CA ILE A 273 10.13 5.80 6.60
C ILE A 273 9.66 7.00 5.79
N HIS A 274 8.42 6.96 5.30
CA HIS A 274 7.84 8.08 4.59
C HIS A 274 7.93 9.38 5.43
N PRO A 275 8.43 10.51 4.89
CA PRO A 275 8.76 11.70 5.67
C PRO A 275 7.55 12.40 6.28
N ASP A 276 6.36 12.19 5.71
CA ASP A 276 5.10 12.67 6.30
C ASP A 276 4.73 11.96 7.62
N ILE A 277 5.42 10.89 8.00
CA ILE A 277 5.22 10.23 9.30
C ILE A 277 6.09 10.92 10.34
N THR A 278 5.44 11.64 11.25
CA THR A 278 6.09 12.29 12.40
C THR A 278 5.62 11.69 13.73
N THR A 279 4.46 11.03 13.72
CA THR A 279 3.79 10.45 14.88
C THR A 279 3.13 9.12 14.52
N LEU A 280 2.78 8.31 15.53
CA LEU A 280 2.06 7.05 15.32
C LEU A 280 0.66 7.24 14.70
N THR A 281 0.02 8.38 14.90
CA THR A 281 -1.29 8.67 14.28
C THR A 281 -1.19 8.86 12.78
N ASP A 282 -0.02 9.26 12.26
CA ASP A 282 0.19 9.47 10.83
C ASP A 282 0.15 8.15 10.04
N LEU A 283 0.40 7.01 10.72
CA LEU A 283 0.29 5.67 10.13
C LEU A 283 -1.11 5.36 9.59
N PHE A 284 -2.15 6.06 10.06
CA PHE A 284 -3.51 5.87 9.56
C PHE A 284 -3.89 6.86 8.47
N LEU A 285 -3.04 7.84 8.14
CA LEU A 285 -3.34 8.89 7.16
C LEU A 285 -3.00 8.47 5.71
N GLY A 286 -2.86 7.17 5.47
CA GLY A 286 -2.50 6.62 4.16
C GLY A 286 -1.08 7.03 3.76
N VAL A 287 -0.14 7.03 4.71
CA VAL A 287 1.30 7.21 4.47
C VAL A 287 2.12 6.10 5.13
N ASN A 288 1.48 5.00 5.58
CA ASN A 288 2.12 3.87 6.26
C ASN A 288 2.89 2.97 5.29
N VAL A 289 3.98 3.52 4.77
CA VAL A 289 4.87 2.87 3.82
C VAL A 289 6.32 3.12 4.23
N GLY A 290 7.15 2.09 4.07
CA GLY A 290 8.56 2.12 4.43
C GLY A 290 9.41 1.20 3.55
N LEU A 291 10.70 1.48 3.50
CA LEU A 291 11.71 0.67 2.82
C LEU A 291 12.77 0.20 3.80
N LEU A 292 13.16 -1.06 3.66
CA LEU A 292 14.32 -1.65 4.32
C LEU A 292 15.44 -1.79 3.29
N GLU A 293 16.63 -1.29 3.65
CA GLU A 293 17.87 -1.49 2.89
C GLU A 293 18.58 -2.73 3.41
N LEU A 294 19.04 -3.58 2.50
CA LEU A 294 19.66 -4.86 2.79
C LEU A 294 21.18 -4.79 2.76
N ALA A 295 21.83 -5.62 3.58
CA ALA A 295 23.29 -5.73 3.63
C ALA A 295 23.88 -6.22 2.31
N GLU A 296 23.22 -7.22 1.70
CA GLU A 296 23.67 -7.87 0.47
C GLU A 296 22.58 -7.81 -0.61
N PRO A 297 22.92 -7.85 -1.91
CA PRO A 297 21.92 -7.93 -2.96
C PRO A 297 21.32 -9.33 -3.04
N PHE A 298 20.00 -9.42 -3.22
CA PHE A 298 19.38 -10.64 -3.72
C PHE A 298 19.89 -10.97 -5.12
N LEU A 299 20.20 -12.25 -5.34
CA LEU A 299 20.50 -12.78 -6.65
C LEU A 299 19.20 -13.33 -7.26
N PHE A 300 18.58 -12.56 -8.15
CA PHE A 300 17.44 -13.02 -8.93
C PHE A 300 17.88 -14.10 -9.91
N ARG A 301 17.87 -15.36 -9.46
CA ARG A 301 18.27 -16.50 -10.27
C ARG A 301 17.05 -17.16 -10.87
N VAL A 302 17.11 -17.34 -12.19
CA VAL A 302 16.27 -18.32 -12.89
C VAL A 302 17.04 -19.63 -12.87
N GLU A 303 16.79 -20.48 -11.89
CA GLU A 303 17.40 -21.81 -11.88
C GLU A 303 16.76 -22.64 -12.99
N ARG A 304 17.49 -22.84 -14.09
CA ARG A 304 17.09 -23.84 -15.09
C ARG A 304 17.31 -25.22 -14.47
N GLY A 305 16.22 -25.86 -14.07
CA GLY A 305 16.25 -27.25 -13.62
C GLY A 305 17.00 -28.12 -14.63
N ALA A 306 17.96 -28.93 -14.14
CA ALA A 306 18.84 -29.78 -14.96
C ALA A 306 18.13 -30.98 -15.61
N SER A 307 16.79 -31.06 -15.52
CA SER A 307 16.00 -32.16 -16.05
C SER A 307 14.94 -31.62 -17.00
N HIS A 308 14.79 -32.28 -18.14
CA HIS A 308 13.94 -31.95 -19.29
C HIS A 308 12.42 -31.85 -19.03
N ALA A 309 11.99 -31.69 -17.76
CA ALA A 309 10.62 -31.51 -17.32
C ALA A 309 10.49 -30.35 -16.31
N LEU A 310 10.56 -29.12 -16.83
CA LEU A 310 9.48 -28.13 -16.79
C LEU A 310 9.01 -27.48 -15.46
N LEU A 311 9.87 -27.18 -14.48
CA LEU A 311 9.59 -26.09 -13.52
C LEU A 311 10.86 -25.28 -13.21
N THR A 312 10.94 -24.07 -13.76
CA THR A 312 11.89 -23.03 -13.33
C THR A 312 11.35 -22.42 -12.05
N GLN A 313 11.85 -22.85 -10.89
CA GLN A 313 11.44 -22.26 -9.61
C GLN A 313 12.25 -20.97 -9.40
N MET A 314 11.59 -19.82 -9.50
CA MET A 314 12.17 -18.54 -9.07
C MET A 314 12.05 -18.46 -7.55
N THR A 315 13.19 -18.46 -6.86
CA THR A 315 13.22 -18.38 -5.38
C THR A 315 13.08 -16.96 -4.87
N SER A 316 13.49 -15.96 -5.67
CA SER A 316 13.29 -14.54 -5.37
C SER A 316 13.17 -13.72 -6.65
N SER A 317 12.25 -12.74 -6.66
CA SER A 317 12.01 -11.83 -7.79
C SER A 317 11.34 -10.55 -7.28
N PRO A 318 11.63 -9.38 -7.86
CA PRO A 318 10.99 -8.15 -7.42
C PRO A 318 9.52 -8.09 -7.85
N VAL A 319 8.65 -7.51 -7.02
CA VAL A 319 7.27 -7.16 -7.40
C VAL A 319 7.27 -5.89 -8.23
N CYS A 320 6.30 -5.74 -9.15
CA CYS A 320 6.14 -4.47 -9.86
C CYS A 320 5.44 -3.44 -8.98
N LEU A 321 5.85 -2.16 -9.11
CA LEU A 321 5.13 -1.02 -8.54
C LEU A 321 4.09 -0.49 -9.56
N PRO A 322 2.97 0.08 -9.10
CA PRO A 322 1.94 0.68 -9.97
C PRO A 322 2.49 1.94 -10.64
N GLY A 323 2.02 2.34 -11.83
CA GLY A 323 2.48 3.55 -12.53
C GLY A 323 2.48 4.80 -11.65
N ILE A 324 3.50 5.66 -11.76
CA ILE A 324 3.57 6.90 -10.94
C ILE A 324 2.38 7.84 -11.21
N LEU A 325 1.85 7.80 -12.44
CA LEU A 325 0.65 8.52 -12.86
C LEU A 325 -0.59 7.61 -13.03
N GLU A 326 -0.49 6.34 -12.63
CA GLU A 326 -1.60 5.38 -12.72
C GLU A 326 -2.52 5.54 -11.51
N GLU A 327 -3.44 6.49 -11.57
CA GLU A 327 -4.49 6.58 -10.55
C GLU A 327 -5.35 5.30 -10.60
N PRO A 328 -5.49 4.54 -9.49
CA PRO A 328 -6.46 3.46 -9.47
C PRO A 328 -7.85 4.04 -9.64
N ASP A 329 -8.66 3.46 -10.52
CA ASP A 329 -10.01 3.95 -10.72
C ASP A 329 -10.78 3.85 -9.38
N PRO A 330 -11.24 4.99 -8.82
CA PRO A 330 -11.82 5.04 -7.50
C PRO A 330 -13.15 4.27 -7.42
N LEU A 331 -13.76 3.98 -8.57
CA LEU A 331 -15.08 3.38 -8.69
C LEU A 331 -15.07 1.93 -9.18
N THR A 332 -13.92 1.34 -9.53
CA THR A 332 -13.87 -0.07 -9.91
C THR A 332 -13.63 -0.97 -8.72
N ALA A 333 -14.31 -2.12 -8.77
CA ALA A 333 -13.90 -3.31 -8.05
C ALA A 333 -13.16 -4.23 -9.02
N PHE A 334 -12.03 -4.78 -8.62
CA PHE A 334 -11.30 -5.77 -9.39
C PHE A 334 -10.80 -6.89 -8.48
N ARG A 335 -10.41 -8.01 -9.09
CA ARG A 335 -9.88 -9.16 -8.36
C ARG A 335 -8.43 -8.87 -7.97
N GLY A 336 -8.12 -9.12 -6.70
CA GLY A 336 -6.77 -9.07 -6.17
C GLY A 336 -6.55 -10.21 -5.20
N VAL A 337 -5.37 -10.21 -4.59
CA VAL A 337 -4.97 -11.22 -3.62
C VAL A 337 -4.33 -10.56 -2.43
N VAL A 338 -4.75 -10.98 -1.24
CA VAL A 338 -4.14 -10.64 0.03
C VAL A 338 -3.22 -11.77 0.44
N ALA A 339 -1.94 -11.46 0.63
CA ALA A 339 -0.92 -12.42 0.98
C ALA A 339 -0.14 -11.97 2.22
N GLY A 340 0.34 -12.93 2.99
CA GLY A 340 1.11 -12.69 4.20
C GLY A 340 1.50 -14.01 4.84
N TYR A 341 1.90 -13.96 6.12
CA TYR A 341 2.14 -15.16 6.89
C TYR A 341 1.18 -15.22 8.07
N THR A 342 0.56 -16.37 8.26
CA THR A 342 -0.29 -16.65 9.42
C THR A 342 0.54 -17.41 10.44
N VAL A 343 0.50 -16.95 11.69
CA VAL A 343 1.16 -17.65 12.79
C VAL A 343 0.30 -18.86 13.15
N ILE A 344 0.88 -20.05 13.06
CA ILE A 344 0.21 -21.30 13.43
C ILE A 344 0.11 -21.33 14.97
N PRO A 345 -1.11 -21.28 15.55
CA PRO A 345 -1.26 -21.36 17.00
C PRO A 345 -0.80 -22.74 17.45
N GLU A 346 0.27 -22.76 18.25
CA GLU A 346 0.91 -23.88 18.95
C GLU A 346 0.63 -25.29 18.42
N ARG A 347 1.63 -25.91 17.79
CA ARG A 347 1.64 -27.37 17.60
C ARG A 347 1.36 -28.07 18.94
N PRO A 348 0.61 -29.19 18.94
CA PRO A 348 0.40 -30.00 20.15
C PRO A 348 1.74 -30.32 20.83
N ALA A 349 1.75 -30.27 22.16
CA ALA A 349 2.92 -30.30 23.06
C ALA A 349 3.85 -31.52 22.98
N THR A 350 3.69 -32.39 21.97
CA THR A 350 4.49 -33.60 21.77
C THR A 350 5.79 -33.38 21.01
N LEU A 351 6.03 -32.18 20.47
CA LEU A 351 7.31 -31.77 19.88
C LEU A 351 8.07 -30.84 20.84
N PRO A 352 9.38 -31.05 21.06
CA PRO A 352 10.15 -30.24 22.01
C PRO A 352 10.06 -28.75 21.65
N SER A 353 9.66 -27.94 22.65
CA SER A 353 9.31 -26.52 22.59
C SER A 353 10.48 -25.56 22.29
N LYS A 354 11.26 -25.84 21.25
CA LYS A 354 12.41 -25.00 20.85
C LYS A 354 12.12 -24.01 19.73
N ALA A 355 10.98 -24.12 19.03
CA ALA A 355 10.71 -23.35 17.82
C ALA A 355 10.34 -21.88 18.13
N GLY A 356 10.74 -20.96 17.25
CA GLY A 356 10.03 -19.68 17.10
C GLY A 356 8.57 -19.93 16.73
N ARG A 357 7.75 -18.88 16.58
CA ARG A 357 6.37 -19.09 16.15
C ARG A 357 6.38 -19.64 14.72
N ASP A 358 5.92 -20.87 14.55
CA ASP A 358 5.71 -21.46 13.23
C ASP A 358 4.73 -20.56 12.46
N ALA A 359 5.05 -20.24 11.22
CA ALA A 359 4.19 -19.43 10.38
C ALA A 359 4.20 -19.96 8.94
N GLU A 360 3.08 -19.79 8.24
CA GLU A 360 2.91 -20.29 6.88
C GLU A 360 2.35 -19.19 5.99
N VAL A 361 2.84 -19.13 4.75
CA VAL A 361 2.32 -18.25 3.72
C VAL A 361 0.86 -18.60 3.48
N TYR A 362 -0.01 -17.59 3.56
CA TYR A 362 -1.38 -17.71 3.09
C TYR A 362 -1.60 -16.76 1.92
N VAL A 363 -2.55 -17.15 1.08
CA VAL A 363 -2.95 -16.38 -0.10
C VAL A 363 -4.47 -16.43 -0.17
N LYS A 364 -5.12 -15.27 -0.10
CA LYS A 364 -6.58 -15.16 -0.17
C LYS A 364 -6.97 -14.28 -1.33
N GLU A 365 -7.83 -14.80 -2.18
CA GLU A 365 -8.50 -13.98 -3.18
C GLU A 365 -9.42 -12.97 -2.51
N ALA A 366 -9.45 -11.76 -3.07
CA ALA A 366 -10.26 -10.67 -2.56
C ALA A 366 -10.82 -9.84 -3.70
N SER A 367 -12.02 -9.29 -3.49
CA SER A 367 -12.47 -8.12 -4.24
C SER A 367 -11.78 -6.90 -3.65
N VAL A 368 -11.12 -6.14 -4.52
CA VAL A 368 -10.41 -4.92 -4.15
C VAL A 368 -11.26 -3.73 -4.52
N TYR A 369 -11.38 -2.78 -3.60
CA TYR A 369 -12.20 -1.59 -3.75
C TYR A 369 -11.30 -0.35 -3.70
N GLY A 370 -11.38 0.47 -4.74
CA GLY A 370 -10.74 1.78 -4.76
C GLY A 370 -11.23 2.70 -3.62
N PRO A 371 -10.60 3.87 -3.41
CA PRO A 371 -10.81 4.70 -2.22
C PRO A 371 -12.28 5.05 -1.93
N VAL A 372 -13.07 5.36 -2.98
CA VAL A 372 -14.49 5.73 -2.82
C VAL A 372 -15.33 4.54 -2.37
N TRP A 373 -15.15 3.37 -2.99
CA TRP A 373 -15.84 2.16 -2.57
C TRP A 373 -15.36 1.63 -1.23
N CYS A 374 -14.07 1.79 -0.91
CA CYS A 374 -13.51 1.43 0.38
C CYS A 374 -14.24 2.14 1.52
N ARG A 375 -14.46 3.46 1.39
CA ARG A 375 -15.24 4.24 2.35
C ARG A 375 -16.69 3.77 2.46
N SER A 376 -17.34 3.52 1.33
CA SER A 376 -18.73 3.01 1.29
C SER A 376 -18.85 1.61 1.89
N GLY A 377 -17.87 0.74 1.64
CA GLY A 377 -17.81 -0.62 2.18
C GLY A 377 -17.66 -0.63 3.69
N VAL A 378 -16.78 0.20 4.24
CA VAL A 378 -16.63 0.38 5.70
C VAL A 378 -17.92 0.93 6.34
N LEU A 379 -18.57 1.91 5.71
CA LEU A 379 -19.88 2.42 6.16
C LEU A 379 -20.96 1.33 6.20
N SER A 380 -20.93 0.41 5.24
CA SER A 380 -21.95 -0.62 5.09
C SER A 380 -21.74 -1.81 6.04
N ALA A 381 -20.48 -2.12 6.38
CA ALA A 381 -20.11 -3.26 7.22
C ALA A 381 -20.38 -3.04 8.72
N ASP A 382 -20.28 -1.80 9.22
CA ASP A 382 -20.31 -1.53 10.65
C ASP A 382 -21.73 -1.63 11.24
N GLY A 383 -22.79 -1.42 10.44
CA GLY A 383 -24.20 -1.54 10.85
C GLY A 383 -24.65 -0.57 11.96
N ASN A 384 -23.69 0.03 12.67
CA ASN A 384 -23.84 0.97 13.77
C ASN A 384 -23.00 2.22 13.48
N PRO A 385 -23.63 3.33 13.05
CA PRO A 385 -22.93 4.55 12.64
C PRO A 385 -22.08 5.20 13.75
N ASN A 386 -22.28 4.81 15.02
CA ASN A 386 -21.52 5.34 16.15
C ASN A 386 -20.15 4.67 16.34
N ASN A 387 -19.94 3.43 15.85
CA ASN A 387 -18.67 2.68 15.96
C ASN A 387 -17.75 2.88 14.74
N THR A 388 -18.32 3.37 13.64
CA THR A 388 -17.64 3.59 12.35
C THR A 388 -16.81 4.87 12.31
N ALA A 389 -16.97 5.73 13.33
CA ALA A 389 -16.42 7.09 13.33
C ALA A 389 -14.89 7.10 13.18
N THR A 390 -14.17 6.18 13.84
CA THR A 390 -12.71 6.24 13.89
C THR A 390 -12.05 5.83 12.57
N LEU A 391 -12.52 4.75 11.93
CA LEU A 391 -11.94 4.30 10.66
C LEU A 391 -12.31 5.27 9.52
N LEU A 392 -13.54 5.76 9.48
CA LEU A 392 -13.97 6.72 8.45
C LEU A 392 -13.30 8.09 8.57
N GLN A 393 -12.80 8.46 9.75
CA GLN A 393 -12.05 9.70 9.95
C GLN A 393 -10.67 9.66 9.30
N VAL A 394 -10.10 8.47 9.11
CA VAL A 394 -8.74 8.31 8.58
C VAL A 394 -8.72 7.91 7.11
N LEU A 395 -9.79 7.28 6.60
CA LEU A 395 -9.91 6.92 5.19
C LEU A 395 -9.91 8.14 4.27
N ASN A 396 -9.05 8.11 3.26
CA ASN A 396 -8.85 9.16 2.26
C ASN A 396 -8.46 8.54 0.90
N GLU A 397 -8.09 9.36 -0.10
CA GLU A 397 -7.72 8.90 -1.43
C GLU A 397 -6.48 7.97 -1.48
N LYS A 398 -5.71 7.88 -0.39
CA LYS A 398 -4.50 7.05 -0.27
C LYS A 398 -4.78 5.68 0.35
N HIS A 399 -6.04 5.26 0.41
CA HIS A 399 -6.44 3.98 0.97
C HIS A 399 -7.15 3.10 -0.07
N VAL A 400 -6.96 1.80 0.06
CA VAL A 400 -7.64 0.77 -0.73
C VAL A 400 -8.17 -0.31 0.23
N CYS A 401 -9.32 -0.90 -0.07
CA CYS A 401 -9.90 -1.96 0.76
C CYS A 401 -9.86 -3.30 0.03
N ALA A 402 -9.77 -4.40 0.78
CA ALA A 402 -9.96 -5.75 0.29
C ALA A 402 -11.08 -6.47 1.07
N SER A 403 -11.91 -7.25 0.36
CA SER A 403 -13.03 -8.01 0.92
C SER A 403 -12.58 -9.26 1.69
N VAL A 404 -11.72 -9.10 2.70
CA VAL A 404 -11.24 -10.18 3.57
C VAL A 404 -11.35 -9.74 5.03
N ASP A 405 -11.24 -10.70 5.95
CA ASP A 405 -11.25 -10.46 7.39
C ASP A 405 -9.83 -10.32 7.93
N PHE A 406 -9.57 -9.26 8.71
CA PHE A 406 -8.29 -9.02 9.36
C PHE A 406 -7.92 -10.09 10.39
N VAL A 407 -8.89 -10.74 11.05
CA VAL A 407 -8.60 -11.83 12.00
C VAL A 407 -7.94 -13.01 11.28
N GLU A 408 -8.32 -13.25 10.04
CA GLU A 408 -7.82 -14.38 9.25
C GLU A 408 -6.51 -14.06 8.52
N THR A 409 -6.27 -12.78 8.23
CA THR A 409 -5.14 -12.34 7.40
C THR A 409 -4.05 -11.64 8.21
N GLY A 410 -4.43 -10.86 9.23
CA GLY A 410 -3.49 -10.08 10.03
C GLY A 410 -2.72 -9.07 9.18
N LYS A 411 -1.44 -8.88 9.50
CA LYS A 411 -0.55 -8.04 8.69
C LYS A 411 -0.32 -8.72 7.34
N ALA A 412 -0.66 -8.00 6.27
CA ALA A 412 -0.69 -8.52 4.91
C ALA A 412 -0.24 -7.47 3.90
N VAL A 413 0.00 -7.93 2.67
CA VAL A 413 0.15 -7.08 1.48
C VAL A 413 -0.97 -7.39 0.50
N LEU A 414 -1.33 -6.38 -0.31
CA LEU A 414 -2.34 -6.48 -1.34
C LEU A 414 -1.69 -6.45 -2.72
N LEU A 415 -1.93 -7.50 -3.50
CA LEU A 415 -1.38 -7.75 -4.82
C LEU A 415 -2.47 -7.81 -5.87
N VAL A 416 -2.16 -7.40 -7.09
CA VAL A 416 -3.09 -7.37 -8.22
C VAL A 416 -2.37 -7.83 -9.48
N GLU A 417 -3.08 -8.56 -10.35
CA GLU A 417 -2.57 -8.89 -11.67
C GLU A 417 -2.80 -7.76 -12.65
N ASP A 418 -1.77 -7.41 -13.40
CA ASP A 418 -1.91 -6.58 -14.59
C ASP A 418 -2.60 -7.37 -15.70
N GLY A 419 -3.84 -7.03 -16.04
CA GLY A 419 -4.58 -7.72 -17.10
C GLY A 419 -3.96 -7.62 -18.50
N ARG A 420 -3.03 -6.70 -18.75
CA ARG A 420 -2.32 -6.56 -20.04
C ARG A 420 -1.04 -7.38 -20.08
N THR A 421 -0.28 -7.38 -18.98
CA THR A 421 1.06 -7.99 -18.95
C THR A 421 1.12 -9.34 -18.22
N GLY A 422 0.07 -9.69 -17.46
CA GLY A 422 0.06 -10.85 -16.56
C GLY A 422 1.02 -10.70 -15.38
N ARG A 423 1.60 -9.51 -15.17
CA ARG A 423 2.57 -9.26 -14.10
C ARG A 423 1.87 -8.87 -12.82
N VAL A 424 2.43 -9.31 -11.71
CA VAL A 424 1.94 -8.98 -10.38
C VAL A 424 2.47 -7.62 -9.94
N ARG A 425 1.55 -6.75 -9.54
CA ARG A 425 1.81 -5.43 -8.98
C ARG A 425 1.39 -5.38 -7.52
N VAL A 426 2.16 -4.69 -6.70
CA VAL A 426 1.71 -4.32 -5.35
C VAL A 426 0.75 -3.15 -5.45
N MET A 427 -0.39 -3.27 -4.78
CA MET A 427 -1.34 -2.17 -4.68
C MET A 427 -1.41 -1.58 -3.29
N GLY A 428 -1.28 -2.42 -2.26
CA GLY A 428 -1.41 -1.97 -0.87
C GLY A 428 -0.43 -2.64 0.08
N VAL A 429 0.00 -1.88 1.08
CA VAL A 429 0.79 -2.35 2.23
C VAL A 429 0.18 -1.85 3.53
N GLY A 430 0.63 -2.40 4.66
CA GLY A 430 0.20 -1.95 5.98
C GLY A 430 -1.28 -2.20 6.21
N ALA A 431 -1.68 -3.47 6.16
CA ALA A 431 -3.03 -3.89 6.46
C ALA A 431 -3.46 -3.44 7.88
N PHE A 432 -4.63 -2.83 7.99
CA PHE A 432 -5.30 -2.54 9.26
C PHE A 432 -6.81 -2.64 9.11
N ALA A 433 -7.51 -2.77 10.24
CA ALA A 433 -8.98 -2.82 10.28
C ALA A 433 -9.52 -2.19 11.57
N ASN A 434 -10.84 -2.04 11.65
CA ASN A 434 -11.50 -1.60 12.87
C ASN A 434 -11.44 -2.73 13.91
N THR A 435 -11.10 -2.42 15.16
CA THR A 435 -11.05 -3.39 16.26
C THR A 435 -12.42 -4.03 16.56
N ALA A 436 -13.51 -3.31 16.27
CA ALA A 436 -14.87 -3.83 16.43
C ALA A 436 -15.34 -4.64 15.22
N HIS A 437 -14.83 -4.31 14.02
CA HIS A 437 -15.21 -4.90 12.75
C HIS A 437 -13.98 -5.07 11.86
N THR A 438 -13.50 -6.29 11.77
CA THR A 438 -12.25 -6.65 11.07
C THR A 438 -12.41 -6.74 9.55
N TYR A 439 -13.60 -6.42 9.03
CA TYR A 439 -13.95 -6.43 7.61
C TYR A 439 -14.54 -5.08 7.16
N PRO A 440 -14.18 -4.54 5.98
CA PRO A 440 -13.08 -4.99 5.12
C PRO A 440 -11.71 -4.61 5.69
N VAL A 441 -10.65 -5.26 5.21
CA VAL A 441 -9.26 -4.83 5.53
C VAL A 441 -8.89 -3.63 4.68
N VAL A 442 -8.29 -2.62 5.33
CA VAL A 442 -7.79 -1.39 4.72
C VAL A 442 -6.28 -1.48 4.55
N PHE A 443 -5.77 -0.98 3.43
CA PHE A 443 -4.34 -0.88 3.13
C PHE A 443 -3.99 0.56 2.75
N THR A 444 -2.74 0.93 3.00
CA THR A 444 -2.13 2.12 2.39
C THR A 444 -1.89 1.83 0.93
N LEU A 445 -2.46 2.65 0.04
CA LEU A 445 -2.28 2.56 -1.40
C LEU A 445 -0.84 2.93 -1.75
N VAL A 446 -0.13 2.08 -2.49
CA VAL A 446 1.30 2.29 -2.80
C VAL A 446 1.51 3.39 -3.83
N GLN A 447 0.58 3.57 -4.78
CA GLN A 447 0.78 4.45 -5.93
C GLN A 447 1.10 5.92 -5.56
N PRO A 448 0.39 6.58 -4.63
CA PRO A 448 0.72 7.93 -4.19
C PRO A 448 2.14 8.09 -3.63
N HIS A 449 2.80 6.99 -3.23
CA HIS A 449 4.13 6.99 -2.63
C HIS A 449 5.21 6.50 -3.59
N ARG A 450 4.88 6.14 -4.83
CA ARG A 450 5.85 5.60 -5.78
C ARG A 450 7.01 6.55 -6.02
N PHE A 451 6.74 7.84 -6.20
CA PHE A 451 7.80 8.83 -6.40
C PHE A 451 8.79 8.86 -5.24
N TRP A 452 8.28 8.86 -3.99
CA TRP A 452 9.12 8.79 -2.80
C TRP A 452 9.97 7.52 -2.76
N VAL A 453 9.39 6.37 -3.13
CA VAL A 453 10.14 5.11 -3.23
C VAL A 453 11.27 5.26 -4.25
N GLU A 454 10.99 5.69 -5.48
CA GLU A 454 12.01 5.75 -6.53
C GLU A 454 13.11 6.78 -6.26
N VAL A 455 12.77 7.96 -5.72
CA VAL A 455 13.77 8.96 -5.28
C VAL A 455 14.67 8.39 -4.18
N THR A 456 14.08 7.66 -3.23
CA THR A 456 14.84 7.02 -2.14
C THR A 456 15.80 5.97 -2.70
N LEU A 457 15.34 5.13 -3.63
CA LEU A 457 16.16 4.13 -4.31
C LEU A 457 17.28 4.78 -5.15
N LYS A 458 16.97 5.86 -5.86
CA LYS A 458 17.95 6.62 -6.65
C LYS A 458 19.07 7.17 -5.77
N ARG A 459 18.71 7.83 -4.66
CA ARG A 459 19.70 8.36 -3.69
C ARG A 459 20.61 7.26 -3.15
N PHE A 460 20.07 6.07 -2.88
CA PHE A 460 20.87 4.92 -2.47
C PHE A 460 21.88 4.50 -3.55
N LEU A 461 21.45 4.39 -4.81
CA LEU A 461 22.31 4.01 -5.93
C LEU A 461 23.42 5.03 -6.16
N ASP A 462 23.09 6.32 -6.17
CA ASP A 462 24.04 7.41 -6.38
C ASP A 462 25.10 7.46 -5.26
N ASN A 463 24.68 7.23 -4.01
CA ASN A 463 25.59 7.13 -2.85
C ASN A 463 26.47 5.87 -2.88
N THR A 464 26.01 4.79 -3.50
CA THR A 464 26.79 3.55 -3.60
C THR A 464 27.82 3.65 -4.73
N ALA A 465 27.42 4.21 -5.89
CA ALA A 465 28.31 4.39 -7.04
C ALA A 465 29.49 5.31 -6.73
N SER A 466 29.24 6.41 -6.00
CA SER A 466 30.29 7.37 -5.60
C SER A 466 31.34 6.77 -4.66
N ARG A 467 30.98 5.76 -3.86
CA ARG A 467 31.95 5.06 -3.00
C ARG A 467 32.89 4.16 -3.81
N VAL A 468 32.38 3.50 -4.85
CA VAL A 468 33.18 2.61 -5.71
C VAL A 468 34.24 3.40 -6.48
N THR A 469 33.93 4.62 -6.94
CA THR A 469 34.89 5.44 -7.70
C THR A 469 36.01 6.05 -6.84
N LEU A 470 35.85 6.11 -5.52
CA LEU A 470 36.86 6.66 -4.60
C LEU A 470 37.86 5.61 -4.10
N GLU A 471 37.57 4.32 -4.30
CA GLU A 471 38.46 3.22 -3.89
C GLU A 471 39.31 2.67 -5.05
N GLU A 472 39.37 3.34 -6.21
CA GLU A 472 40.41 3.00 -7.20
C GLU A 472 41.78 3.21 -6.54
N PRO A 473 42.57 2.13 -6.36
CA PRO A 473 43.82 2.23 -5.64
C PRO A 473 44.72 3.19 -6.43
N GLU A 474 45.17 4.26 -5.77
CA GLU A 474 46.30 5.05 -6.26
C GLU A 474 47.39 4.05 -6.63
N GLY A 475 47.62 3.92 -7.94
CA GLY A 475 48.63 3.05 -8.48
C GLY A 475 49.93 3.38 -7.75
N ASN A 476 50.47 2.37 -7.06
CA ASN A 476 51.85 2.37 -6.63
C ASN A 476 52.72 2.41 -7.89
N ASP A 477 52.86 3.59 -8.48
CA ASP A 477 53.97 3.94 -9.34
C ASP A 477 55.19 4.17 -8.45
N SER A 478 55.80 3.08 -7.97
CA SER A 478 57.21 3.11 -7.60
C SER A 478 57.88 1.72 -7.62
N VAL A 479 58.88 1.66 -8.52
CA VAL A 479 60.07 0.78 -8.63
C VAL A 479 59.94 -0.50 -9.44
#